data_AF-A0A0Q3KNZ5-F1
#
_entry.id   AF-A0A0Q3KNZ5-F1
#
_cell.length_a   1.000
_cell.length_b   1.000
_cell.length_c   1.000
_cell.angle_alpha   90.00
_cell.angle_beta   90.00
_cell.angle_gamma   90.00
#
_symmetry.space_group_name_H-M   'P 1'
#
loop_
_entity.id
_entity.type
_entity.pdbx_description
1 polymer ?
#
loop_
_entity_poly.entity_id
_entity_poly.type
_entity_poly.pdbx_seq_one_letter_code
_entity_poly.pdbx_strand_id
1 'polypeptide(L)'
;MNFLDSFIVISLIAVLNIIVFIIFKKYLYGKENAGMRFVLLNISKDIVWLVISLLVIEKNKANFLFIIICFIVASVTIYTPVIKQINKS
;
A
#
# COMPACT_ATOMS: atom_id res chain seq x y z
N MET A 1 21.26 2.51 2.14
CA MET A 1 20.40 2.42 0.95
C MET A 1 20.82 3.48 -0.03
N ASN A 2 20.95 3.17 -1.32
CA ASN A 2 21.20 4.18 -2.32
C ASN A 2 19.89 4.90 -2.68
N PHE A 3 20.01 6.12 -3.19
CA PHE A 3 18.86 6.95 -3.56
C PHE A 3 17.91 6.23 -4.53
N LEU A 4 18.48 5.50 -5.50
CA LEU A 4 17.74 4.77 -6.52
C LEU A 4 16.85 3.67 -5.92
N ASP A 5 17.37 2.85 -5.00
CA ASP A 5 16.59 1.79 -4.34
C ASP A 5 15.44 2.38 -3.52
N SER A 6 15.74 3.48 -2.80
CA SER A 6 14.75 4.20 -1.99
C SER A 6 13.61 4.73 -2.87
N PHE A 7 13.98 5.33 -4.00
CA PHE A 7 13.05 5.85 -4.99
C PHE A 7 12.18 4.75 -5.60
N ILE A 8 12.75 3.59 -5.92
CA ILE A 8 12.02 2.43 -6.43
C ILE A 8 10.98 1.95 -5.42
N VAL A 9 11.38 1.75 -4.16
CA VAL A 9 10.47 1.26 -3.10
C VAL A 9 9.29 2.21 -2.88
N ILE A 10 9.56 3.53 -2.82
CA ILE A 10 8.52 4.56 -2.64
C ILE A 10 7.60 4.65 -3.86
N SER A 11 8.18 4.66 -5.07
CA SER A 11 7.39 4.74 -6.30
C SER A 11 6.49 3.53 -6.46
N LEU A 12 7.00 2.34 -6.13
CA LEU A 12 6.24 1.10 -6.21
C LEU A 12 5.04 1.11 -5.26
N ILE A 13 5.21 1.49 -3.99
CA ILE A 13 4.06 1.53 -3.06
C ILE A 13 3.04 2.59 -3.45
N ALA A 14 3.49 3.74 -3.96
CA ALA A 14 2.62 4.80 -4.41
C ALA A 14 1.75 4.35 -5.61
N VAL A 15 2.38 3.76 -6.63
CA VAL A 15 1.67 3.23 -7.82
C VAL A 15 0.69 2.14 -7.42
N LEU A 16 1.12 1.18 -6.59
CA LEU A 16 0.25 0.10 -6.13
C LEU A 16 -0.94 0.62 -5.30
N ASN A 17 -0.73 1.63 -4.46
CA ASN A 17 -1.82 2.26 -3.71
C ASN A 17 -2.82 2.96 -4.63
N ILE A 18 -2.35 3.67 -5.66
CA ILE A 18 -3.20 4.30 -6.66
C ILE A 18 -4.04 3.23 -7.38
N ILE A 19 -3.42 2.13 -7.82
CA ILE A 19 -4.12 1.01 -8.47
C ILE A 19 -5.21 0.44 -7.57
N VAL A 20 -4.88 0.11 -6.31
CA VAL A 20 -5.86 -0.43 -5.36
C VAL A 20 -6.98 0.56 -5.07
N PHE A 21 -6.68 1.85 -4.96
CA PHE A 21 -7.71 2.87 -4.77
C PHE A 21 -8.65 2.99 -5.97
N ILE A 22 -8.14 2.93 -7.20
CA ILE A 22 -8.95 2.91 -8.42
C ILE A 22 -9.84 1.66 -8.45
N ILE A 23 -9.30 0.50 -8.14
CA ILE A 23 -10.06 -0.76 -8.08
C ILE A 23 -11.17 -0.67 -7.02
N PHE A 24 -10.83 -0.17 -5.82
CA PHE A 24 -11.80 0.06 -4.75
C PHE A 24 -12.94 0.95 -5.22
N LYS A 25 -12.63 2.14 -5.75
CA LYS A 25 -13.64 3.12 -6.16
C LYS A 25 -14.53 2.60 -7.30
N LYS A 26 -13.96 1.87 -8.25
CA LYS A 26 -14.68 1.42 -9.45
C LYS A 26 -15.49 0.15 -9.21
N TYR A 27 -14.99 -0.79 -8.40
CA TYR A 27 -15.54 -2.14 -8.33
C TYR A 27 -16.04 -2.56 -6.94
N LEU A 28 -15.50 -1.97 -5.87
CA LEU A 28 -15.84 -2.39 -4.49
C LEU A 28 -16.75 -1.40 -3.77
N TYR A 29 -16.61 -0.11 -4.04
CA TYR A 29 -17.38 0.94 -3.39
C TYR A 29 -18.89 0.78 -3.62
N GLY A 30 -19.69 0.96 -2.56
CA GLY A 30 -21.15 0.78 -2.60
C GLY A 30 -21.62 -0.68 -2.71
N LYS A 31 -20.71 -1.66 -2.70
CA LYS A 31 -21.06 -3.09 -2.63
C LYS A 31 -21.10 -3.55 -1.17
N GLU A 32 -21.86 -4.61 -0.92
CA GLU A 32 -21.83 -5.29 0.37
C GLU A 32 -20.40 -5.69 0.75
N ASN A 33 -20.07 -5.51 2.03
CA ASN A 33 -18.76 -5.83 2.59
C ASN A 33 -17.58 -5.11 1.88
N ALA A 34 -17.81 -3.92 1.30
CA ALA A 34 -16.78 -3.14 0.59
C ALA A 34 -15.47 -2.98 1.39
N GLY A 35 -15.58 -2.72 2.70
CA GLY A 35 -14.41 -2.61 3.59
C GLY A 35 -13.60 -3.90 3.69
N MET A 36 -14.26 -5.04 3.87
CA MET A 36 -13.58 -6.34 3.96
C MET A 36 -12.90 -6.71 2.64
N ARG A 37 -13.59 -6.48 1.51
CA ARG A 37 -13.01 -6.70 0.17
C ARG A 37 -11.81 -5.80 -0.10
N PHE A 38 -11.87 -4.54 0.34
CA PHE A 38 -10.73 -3.62 0.28
C PHE A 38 -9.55 -4.13 1.10
N VAL A 39 -9.78 -4.56 2.34
CA VAL A 39 -8.71 -5.08 3.22
C VAL A 39 -8.00 -6.26 2.56
N LEU A 40 -8.76 -7.21 1.99
CA LEU A 40 -8.21 -8.38 1.31
C LEU A 40 -7.34 -7.99 0.10
N LEU A 41 -7.81 -7.05 -0.72
CA LEU A 41 -7.05 -6.51 -1.86
C LEU A 41 -5.79 -5.77 -1.40
N ASN A 42 -5.91 -4.93 -0.36
CA ASN A 42 -4.81 -4.12 0.13
C ASN A 42 -3.70 -4.96 0.78
N ILE A 43 -4.06 -5.95 1.61
CA ILE A 43 -3.08 -6.89 2.20
C ILE A 43 -2.33 -7.65 1.09
N SER A 44 -3.04 -8.13 0.08
CA SER A 44 -2.42 -8.84 -1.04
C SER A 44 -1.40 -7.95 -1.76
N LYS A 45 -1.77 -6.69 -2.02
CA LYS A 45 -0.88 -5.67 -2.58
C LYS A 45 0.34 -5.38 -1.68
N ASP A 46 0.14 -5.27 -0.38
CA ASP A 46 1.22 -4.99 0.59
C ASP A 46 2.23 -6.13 0.66
N ILE A 47 1.78 -7.39 0.61
CA ILE A 47 2.67 -8.56 0.55
C ILE A 47 3.52 -8.52 -0.73
N VAL A 48 2.91 -8.27 -1.89
CA VAL A 48 3.63 -8.17 -3.17
C VAL A 48 4.66 -7.05 -3.12
N TRP A 49 4.28 -5.87 -2.62
CA TRP A 49 5.20 -4.75 -2.45
C TRP A 49 6.37 -5.10 -1.51
N LEU A 50 6.09 -5.76 -0.39
CA LEU A 50 7.11 -6.13 0.59
C LEU A 50 8.12 -7.11 -0.01
N VAL A 51 7.64 -8.16 -0.70
CA VAL A 51 8.50 -9.15 -1.37
C VAL A 51 9.41 -8.46 -2.38
N ILE A 52 8.87 -7.60 -3.25
CA ILE A 52 9.68 -6.88 -4.25
C ILE A 52 10.68 -5.94 -3.55
N SER A 53 10.26 -5.22 -2.51
CA SER A 53 11.14 -4.30 -1.78
C SER A 53 12.33 -5.02 -1.14
N LEU A 54 12.10 -6.18 -0.53
CA LEU A 54 13.14 -7.01 0.09
C LEU A 54 14.12 -7.63 -0.93
N LEU A 55 13.73 -7.73 -2.21
CA LEU A 55 14.60 -8.16 -3.30
C LEU A 55 15.49 -7.03 -3.83
N VAL A 56 14.98 -5.79 -3.79
CA VAL A 56 15.69 -4.60 -4.30
C VAL A 56 16.70 -4.07 -3.29
N ILE A 57 16.37 -4.06 -1.99
CA ILE A 57 17.21 -3.40 -0.98
C ILE A 57 18.14 -4.38 -0.26
N GLU A 58 19.30 -3.87 0.18
CA GLU A 58 20.20 -4.62 1.04
C GLU A 58 19.57 -4.96 2.40
N LYS A 59 19.87 -6.14 2.92
CA LYS A 59 19.30 -6.66 4.17
C LYS A 59 20.10 -6.14 5.36
N ASN A 60 19.73 -4.96 5.86
CA ASN A 60 20.28 -4.39 7.08
C ASN A 60 19.19 -3.69 7.91
N LYS A 61 19.51 -3.36 9.17
CA LYS A 61 18.55 -2.79 10.13
C LYS A 61 17.97 -1.45 9.67
N ALA A 62 18.79 -0.59 9.06
CA ALA A 62 18.36 0.74 8.60
C ALA A 62 17.36 0.64 7.44
N ASN A 63 17.63 -0.23 6.47
CA ASN A 63 16.76 -0.48 5.32
C ASN A 63 15.44 -1.13 5.75
N PHE A 64 15.47 -2.02 6.75
CA PHE A 64 14.25 -2.58 7.34
C PHE A 64 13.39 -1.51 8.02
N LEU A 65 14.01 -0.61 8.81
CA LEU A 65 13.29 0.51 9.42
C LEU A 65 12.67 1.42 8.36
N PHE A 66 13.38 1.67 7.25
CA PHE A 66 12.85 2.43 6.12
C PHE A 66 11.61 1.78 5.50
N ILE A 67 11.62 0.45 5.25
CA ILE A 67 10.43 -0.27 4.78
C ILE A 67 9.25 -0.05 5.73
N ILE A 68 9.48 -0.19 7.05
CA ILE A 68 8.40 -0.02 8.04
C ILE A 68 7.81 1.38 7.95
N ILE A 69 8.64 2.42 7.87
CA ILE A 69 8.17 3.81 7.74
C ILE A 69 7.34 3.98 6.46
N CYS A 70 7.84 3.46 5.33
CA CYS A 70 7.11 3.51 4.06
C CYS A 70 5.75 2.80 4.16
N PHE A 71 5.71 1.63 4.79
CA PHE A 71 4.49 0.86 5.00
C PHE A 71 3.46 1.63 5.84
N ILE A 72 3.90 2.25 6.95
CA ILE A 72 3.00 3.02 7.83
C ILE A 72 2.43 4.24 7.08
N VAL A 73 3.28 5.03 6.43
CA VAL A 73 2.85 6.23 5.69
C VAL A 73 1.89 5.85 4.56
N ALA A 74 2.22 4.83 3.78
CA ALA A 74 1.37 4.35 2.71
C ALA A 74 0.03 3.79 3.21
N SER A 75 0.04 3.10 4.36
CA SER A 75 -1.18 2.58 4.99
C SER A 75 -2.11 3.73 5.38
N VAL A 76 -1.61 4.72 6.12
CA VAL A 76 -2.42 5.90 6.47
C VAL A 76 -2.97 6.57 5.21
N THR A 77 -2.12 6.75 4.20
CA THR A 77 -2.49 7.41 2.94
C THR A 77 -3.67 6.74 2.22
N ILE A 78 -3.74 5.40 2.21
CA ILE A 78 -4.82 4.68 1.51
C ILE A 78 -6.04 4.41 2.40
N TYR A 79 -5.84 4.09 3.68
CA TYR A 79 -6.95 3.77 4.58
C TYR A 79 -7.81 4.99 4.90
N THR A 80 -7.22 6.17 5.12
CA THR A 80 -7.97 7.40 5.44
C THR A 80 -9.07 7.74 4.41
N PRO A 81 -8.77 7.87 3.10
CA PRO A 81 -9.80 8.18 2.11
C PRO A 81 -10.79 7.03 1.88
N VAL A 82 -10.39 5.77 2.10
CA VAL A 82 -11.27 4.59 1.94
C VAL A 82 -12.27 4.51 3.08
N ILE A 83 -11.83 4.63 4.33
CA ILE A 83 -12.71 4.64 5.52
C ILE A 83 -13.70 5.80 5.42
N LYS A 84 -13.23 6.99 5.02
CA LYS A 84 -14.11 8.15 4.82
C LYS A 84 -15.17 7.92 3.75
N GLN A 85 -14.87 7.16 2.70
CA GLN A 85 -15.84 6.82 1.66
C GLN A 85 -16.85 5.78 2.18
N ILE A 86 -16.38 4.71 2.83
CA ILE A 86 -17.26 3.66 3.35
C ILE A 86 -18.24 4.22 4.39
N ASN A 87 -17.78 5.06 5.31
CA ASN A 87 -18.64 5.63 6.36
C ASN A 87 -19.62 6.71 5.86
N LYS A 88 -19.48 7.17 4.61
CA LYS A 88 -20.43 8.08 3.97
C LYS A 88 -21.53 7.35 3.20
N SER A 89 -21.34 6.06 2.93
CA SER A 89 -22.33 5.19 2.30
C SER A 89 -23.29 4.63 3.33
#